data_AF-Q16XJ4-F1
#
_entry.id   AF-Q16XJ4-F1
#
_cell.length_a   1.000
_cell.length_b   1.000
_cell.length_c   1.000
_cell.angle_alpha   90.00
_cell.angle_beta   90.00
_cell.angle_gamma   90.00
#
_symmetry.space_group_name_H-M   'P 1'
#
loop_
_entity.id
_entity.type
_entity.pdbx_description
1 polymer ?
#
loop_
_entity_poly.entity_id
_entity_poly.type
_entity_poly.pdbx_seq_one_letter_code
_entity_poly.pdbx_strand_id
1 'polypeptide(L)'
;MPYNNDIVHELVIGAGANNRIEIRRQTRFNALLFTNNVIKQIQTPNILSESEPFVMRMDFVKNGSVLLTKDSETKPFLEFSDPTAKISYKYIGFSNWLSKTIYFFDCPMYNFNVRVDRFNV
;
A
#
# COMPACT_ATOMS: atom_id res chain seq x y z
N MET A 1 8.18 0.38 14.72
CA MET A 1 6.75 0.25 14.39
C MET A 1 5.96 0.53 15.66
N PRO A 2 4.75 1.11 15.59
CA PRO A 2 3.99 1.41 16.79
C PRO A 2 3.45 0.09 17.37
N TYR A 3 3.69 -0.11 18.67
CA TYR A 3 3.27 -1.25 19.47
C TYR A 3 2.23 -0.71 20.47
N ASN A 4 1.34 -1.57 20.98
CA ASN A 4 0.18 -1.28 21.86
C ASN A 4 -1.19 -1.40 21.18
N ASN A 5 -1.47 -2.56 20.57
CA ASN A 5 -2.73 -2.85 19.86
C ASN A 5 -2.98 -1.99 18.63
N ASP A 6 -1.92 -1.43 18.05
CA ASP A 6 -2.03 -0.67 16.83
C ASP A 6 -2.48 -1.57 15.68
N ILE A 7 -3.40 -1.04 14.89
CA ILE A 7 -3.86 -1.68 13.66
C ILE A 7 -3.02 -1.15 12.51
N VAL A 8 -2.41 -2.07 11.77
CA VAL A 8 -1.71 -1.77 10.53
C VAL A 8 -2.31 -2.56 9.38
N HIS A 9 -2.38 -1.93 8.21
CA HIS A 9 -2.78 -2.59 6.97
C HIS A 9 -1.53 -2.90 6.16
N GLU A 10 -1.31 -4.17 5.88
CA GLU A 10 -0.18 -4.67 5.11
C GLU A 10 -0.65 -5.03 3.70
N LEU A 11 0.00 -4.45 2.69
CA LEU A 11 -0.14 -4.80 1.29
C LEU A 11 1.03 -5.73 0.92
N VAL A 12 0.75 -7.03 0.79
CA VAL A 12 1.75 -8.01 0.39
C VAL A 12 1.66 -8.21 -1.11
N ILE A 13 2.68 -7.73 -1.82
CA ILE A 13 2.81 -7.93 -3.27
C ILE A 13 3.71 -9.14 -3.51
N GLY A 14 3.25 -10.05 -4.38
CA GLY A 14 4.00 -11.26 -4.72
C GLY A 14 3.93 -12.35 -3.65
N ALA A 15 2.85 -12.41 -2.86
CA ALA A 15 2.58 -13.51 -1.94
C ALA A 15 2.49 -14.86 -2.69
N GLY A 16 2.83 -15.94 -1.99
CA GLY A 16 2.76 -17.30 -2.54
C GLY A 16 3.66 -17.51 -3.74
N ALA A 17 4.95 -17.18 -3.61
CA ALA A 17 5.94 -17.26 -4.69
C ALA A 17 5.56 -16.39 -5.91
N ASN A 18 5.30 -15.11 -5.67
CA ASN A 18 4.98 -14.12 -6.71
C ASN A 18 3.68 -14.41 -7.47
N ASN A 19 2.69 -15.01 -6.82
CA ASN A 19 1.49 -15.48 -7.50
C ASN A 19 0.23 -14.63 -7.19
N ARG A 20 0.23 -13.89 -6.09
CA ARG A 20 -0.94 -13.13 -5.64
C ARG A 20 -0.56 -11.88 -4.84
N ILE A 21 -1.55 -10.99 -4.70
CA ILE A 21 -1.52 -9.91 -3.71
C ILE A 21 -2.45 -10.28 -2.56
N GLU A 22 -1.99 -10.02 -1.34
CA GLU A 22 -2.81 -10.14 -0.13
C GLU A 22 -2.84 -8.79 0.59
N ILE A 23 -4.05 -8.33 0.90
CA ILE A 23 -4.28 -7.21 1.80
C ILE A 23 -4.60 -7.80 3.17
N ARG A 24 -3.89 -7.36 4.18
CA ARG A 24 -3.94 -7.91 5.53
C ARG A 24 -4.17 -6.81 6.56
N ARG A 25 -5.03 -7.09 7.54
CA ARG A 25 -5.12 -6.32 8.79
C ARG A 25 -4.32 -7.05 9.86
N GLN A 26 -3.33 -6.35 10.41
CA GLN A 26 -2.57 -6.83 11.57
C GLN A 26 -2.90 -6.00 12.80
N THR A 27 -3.13 -6.67 13.93
CA THR A 27 -3.13 -6.02 15.25
C THR A 27 -1.81 -6.34 15.92
N ARG A 28 -0.97 -5.33 16.17
CA ARG A 28 0.39 -5.50 16.70
C ARG A 28 0.41 -5.23 18.20
N PHE A 29 0.70 -6.28 18.97
CA PHE A 29 0.85 -6.18 20.43
C PHE A 29 2.28 -5.79 20.79
N ASN A 30 3.25 -6.42 20.14
CA ASN A 30 4.68 -6.12 20.26
C ASN A 30 5.42 -6.56 18.98
N ALA A 31 6.76 -6.59 19.01
CA ALA A 31 7.59 -6.96 17.87
C ALA A 31 7.38 -8.40 17.37
N LEU A 32 6.99 -9.32 18.25
CA LEU A 32 6.89 -10.75 17.97
C LEU A 32 5.43 -11.26 17.96
N LEU A 33 4.53 -10.54 18.64
CA LEU A 33 3.13 -10.93 18.79
C LEU A 33 2.23 -9.99 18.00
N PHE A 34 1.56 -10.56 17.00
CA PHE A 34 0.56 -9.88 16.18
C PHE A 34 -0.49 -10.86 15.67
N THR A 35 -1.71 -10.38 15.42
CA THR A 35 -2.67 -11.11 14.58
C THR A 35 -2.48 -10.72 13.13
N ASN A 36 -2.86 -11.60 12.20
CA ASN A 36 -2.81 -11.32 10.78
C ASN A 36 -4.07 -11.87 10.11
N ASN A 37 -4.92 -10.99 9.60
CA ASN A 37 -6.19 -11.33 8.98
C ASN A 37 -6.17 -10.86 7.53
N VAL A 38 -6.31 -11.79 6.58
CA VAL A 38 -6.45 -11.45 5.16
C VAL A 38 -7.83 -10.84 4.93
N ILE A 39 -7.87 -9.58 4.48
CA ILE A 39 -9.13 -8.87 4.17
C ILE A 39 -9.46 -8.91 2.68
N LYS A 40 -8.46 -9.06 1.82
CA LYS A 40 -8.64 -9.25 0.38
C LYS A 40 -7.47 -10.03 -0.21
N GLN A 41 -7.75 -10.87 -1.19
CA GLN A 41 -6.75 -11.58 -1.97
C GLN A 41 -7.12 -11.50 -3.45
N ILE A 42 -6.14 -11.24 -4.31
CA ILE A 42 -6.31 -11.31 -5.77
C ILE A 42 -5.15 -12.06 -6.41
N GLN A 43 -5.44 -12.76 -7.50
CA GLN A 43 -4.43 -13.50 -8.25
C GLN A 43 -3.66 -12.55 -9.18
N THR A 44 -2.33 -12.55 -9.08
CA THR A 44 -1.43 -11.69 -9.85
C THR A 44 -0.13 -12.43 -10.14
N PRO A 45 -0.16 -13.43 -11.05
CA PRO A 45 1.00 -14.24 -11.33
C PRO A 45 2.12 -13.39 -11.94
N ASN A 46 3.33 -13.56 -11.42
CA ASN A 46 4.56 -12.91 -11.90
C ASN A 46 4.49 -11.37 -11.90
N ILE A 47 3.86 -10.77 -10.89
CA ILE A 47 3.71 -9.30 -10.82
C ILE A 47 5.03 -8.59 -10.48
N LEU A 48 5.92 -9.23 -9.71
CA LEU A 48 7.25 -8.71 -9.42
C LEU A 48 8.29 -9.29 -10.38
N SER A 49 9.32 -8.51 -10.69
CA SER A 49 10.47 -8.89 -11.52
C SER A 49 11.78 -8.54 -10.81
N GLU A 50 12.84 -9.29 -11.08
CA GLU A 50 14.20 -8.96 -10.61
C GLU A 50 14.88 -7.91 -11.48
N SER A 51 14.43 -7.75 -12.74
CA SER A 51 15.04 -6.85 -13.73
C SER A 51 14.24 -5.57 -13.97
N GLU A 52 12.98 -5.52 -13.53
CA GLU A 52 12.07 -4.40 -13.79
C GLU A 52 11.36 -3.94 -12.51
N PRO A 53 11.30 -2.64 -12.23
CA PRO A 53 10.58 -2.13 -11.07
C PRO A 53 9.08 -2.28 -11.26
N PHE A 54 8.40 -2.77 -10.21
CA PHE A 54 6.94 -2.68 -10.14
C PHE A 54 6.55 -1.30 -9.61
N VAL A 55 5.96 -0.48 -10.47
CA VAL A 55 5.53 0.89 -10.14
C VAL A 55 4.00 0.95 -10.07
N MET A 56 3.48 1.54 -8.98
CA MET A 56 2.05 1.75 -8.78
C MET A 56 1.76 3.04 -8.03
N ARG A 57 0.59 3.62 -8.28
CA ARG A 57 0.00 4.69 -7.48
C ARG A 57 -1.01 4.12 -6.49
N MET A 58 -0.94 4.57 -5.24
CA MET A 58 -1.88 4.24 -4.17
C MET A 58 -2.69 5.48 -3.81
N ASP A 59 -3.99 5.46 -4.08
CA ASP A 59 -4.90 6.56 -3.75
C ASP A 59 -5.75 6.22 -2.52
N PHE A 60 -5.72 7.09 -1.50
CA PHE A 60 -6.60 7.01 -0.34
C PHE A 60 -7.85 7.85 -0.59
N VAL A 61 -9.00 7.20 -0.75
CA VAL A 61 -10.26 7.84 -1.12
C VAL A 61 -11.03 8.24 0.14
N LYS A 62 -11.79 9.34 0.09
CA LYS A 62 -12.54 9.90 1.24
C LYS A 62 -13.51 8.91 1.89
N ASN A 63 -14.01 7.94 1.13
CA ASN A 63 -14.92 6.89 1.63
C ASN A 63 -14.20 5.79 2.42
N GLY A 64 -12.87 5.84 2.55
CA GLY A 64 -12.07 4.83 3.25
C GLY A 64 -11.57 3.70 2.34
N SER A 65 -11.89 3.72 1.04
CA SER A 65 -11.26 2.82 0.06
C SER A 65 -9.84 3.24 -0.25
N VAL A 66 -9.02 2.26 -0.59
CA VAL A 66 -7.68 2.42 -1.18
C VAL A 66 -7.69 1.82 -2.57
N LEU A 67 -7.22 2.58 -3.55
CA LEU A 67 -7.11 2.16 -4.94
C LEU A 67 -5.63 2.00 -5.32
N LEU A 68 -5.30 0.90 -6.00
CA LEU A 68 -4.01 0.67 -6.60
C LEU A 68 -4.14 0.69 -8.12
N THR A 69 -3.34 1.55 -8.77
CA THR A 69 -3.27 1.68 -10.22
C THR A 69 -1.82 1.44 -10.64
N LYS A 70 -1.55 0.54 -11.59
CA LYS A 70 -0.18 0.38 -12.09
C LYS A 70 0.25 1.62 -12.85
N ASP A 71 1.55 1.85 -12.89
CA ASP A 71 2.09 2.85 -13.80
C ASP A 71 1.66 2.55 -15.25
N SER A 72 1.39 3.59 -16.03
CA SER A 72 0.77 3.55 -17.37
C SER A 72 -0.69 3.08 -17.48
N GLU A 73 -1.33 2.60 -16.41
CA GLU A 73 -2.75 2.22 -16.41
C GLU A 73 -3.64 3.39 -15.94
N THR A 74 -4.84 3.51 -16.52
CA THR A 74 -5.83 4.54 -16.11
C THR A 74 -6.87 4.03 -15.13
N LYS A 75 -6.99 2.70 -14.99
CA LYS A 75 -7.99 2.05 -14.13
C LYS A 75 -7.29 1.32 -12.99
N PRO A 76 -7.81 1.39 -11.76
CA PRO A 76 -7.23 0.63 -10.66
C PRO A 76 -7.39 -0.87 -10.93
N PHE A 77 -6.31 -1.62 -10.72
CA PHE A 77 -6.32 -3.08 -10.79
C PHE A 77 -6.75 -3.71 -9.46
N LEU A 78 -6.68 -2.95 -8.37
CA LEU A 78 -7.14 -3.38 -7.04
C LEU A 78 -7.76 -2.22 -6.27
N GLU A 79 -8.91 -2.49 -5.66
CA GLU A 79 -9.55 -1.63 -4.66
C GLU A 79 -9.75 -2.44 -3.38
N PHE A 80 -9.53 -1.83 -2.21
CA PHE A 80 -9.88 -2.46 -0.94
C PHE A 80 -10.30 -1.43 0.11
N SER A 81 -11.07 -1.89 1.09
CA SER A 81 -11.45 -1.16 2.29
C SER A 81 -11.50 -2.13 3.46
N ASP A 82 -11.47 -1.62 4.69
CA ASP A 82 -11.66 -2.43 5.89
C ASP A 82 -12.85 -1.90 6.70
N PRO A 83 -13.97 -2.63 6.78
CA PRO A 83 -15.16 -2.16 7.51
C PRO A 83 -14.96 -2.14 9.02
N THR A 84 -13.92 -2.82 9.54
CA THR A 84 -13.69 -2.97 10.98
C THR A 84 -12.60 -2.05 11.51
N ALA A 85 -11.81 -1.41 10.64
CA ALA A 85 -10.71 -0.55 11.04
C ALA A 85 -10.44 0.55 10.01
N LYS A 86 -10.13 1.75 10.49
CA LYS A 86 -9.70 2.85 9.62
C LYS A 86 -8.33 2.55 9.02
N ILE A 87 -8.23 2.64 7.69
CA ILE A 87 -6.94 2.61 7.00
C ILE A 87 -6.28 4.00 7.14
N SER A 88 -5.06 4.03 7.67
CA SER A 88 -4.30 5.26 7.90
C SER A 88 -3.14 5.39 6.92
N TYR A 89 -2.96 6.57 6.33
CA TYR A 89 -1.82 6.91 5.47
C TYR A 89 -0.75 7.75 6.19
N LYS A 90 -0.88 7.98 7.50
CA LYS A 90 0.06 8.84 8.26
C LYS A 90 1.48 8.30 8.28
N TYR A 91 1.63 6.98 8.20
CA TYR A 91 2.92 6.30 8.21
C TYR A 91 2.86 5.16 7.19
N ILE A 92 3.94 5.01 6.43
CA ILE A 92 4.14 3.89 5.51
C ILE A 92 5.51 3.28 5.85
N GLY A 93 5.54 1.96 5.95
CA GLY A 93 6.75 1.19 6.15
C GLY A 93 6.91 0.18 5.02
N PHE A 94 8.16 -0.13 4.70
CA PHE A 94 8.51 -1.12 3.68
C PHE A 94 9.23 -2.28 4.33
N SER A 95 8.90 -3.49 3.89
CA SER A 95 9.56 -4.72 4.35
C SER A 95 9.52 -5.77 3.26
N ASN A 96 10.59 -6.54 3.18
CA ASN A 96 10.70 -7.72 2.34
C ASN A 96 10.68 -8.98 3.21
N TRP A 97 10.44 -10.13 2.58
CA TRP A 97 10.54 -11.42 3.27
C TRP A 97 11.93 -12.04 3.09
N LEU A 98 12.19 -12.69 1.95
CA LEU A 98 13.47 -13.35 1.67
C LEU A 98 14.29 -12.62 0.59
N SER A 99 13.63 -12.03 -0.41
CA SER A 99 14.32 -11.35 -1.51
C SER A 99 14.77 -9.96 -1.12
N LYS A 100 15.99 -9.57 -1.52
CA LYS A 100 16.45 -8.18 -1.38
C LYS A 100 15.61 -7.29 -2.29
N THR A 101 15.06 -6.21 -1.75
CA THR A 101 14.18 -5.30 -2.47
C THR A 101 14.66 -3.87 -2.24
N ILE A 102 14.59 -3.03 -3.27
CA ILE A 102 14.80 -1.59 -3.17
C ILE A 102 13.43 -0.92 -3.30
N TYR A 103 13.13 0.01 -2.40
CA TYR A 103 11.85 0.72 -2.38
C TYR A 103 12.05 2.16 -2.78
N PHE A 104 11.27 2.61 -3.76
CA PHE A 104 11.13 4.01 -4.11
C PHE A 104 9.74 4.46 -3.67
N PHE A 105 9.69 5.59 -2.96
CA PHE A 105 8.45 6.15 -2.50
C PHE A 105 8.45 7.64 -2.79
N ASP A 106 7.55 8.03 -3.70
CA ASP A 106 7.25 9.42 -3.97
C ASP A 106 5.86 9.73 -3.41
N CYS A 107 5.83 10.50 -2.33
CA CYS A 107 4.61 11.11 -1.86
C CYS A 107 4.63 12.54 -2.36
N PRO A 108 3.78 12.91 -3.33
CA PRO A 108 3.61 14.31 -3.65
C PRO A 108 3.01 14.97 -2.41
N MET A 109 3.85 15.61 -1.60
CA MET A 109 3.41 16.58 -0.63
C MET A 109 2.85 17.73 -1.44
N TYR A 110 1.55 17.66 -1.75
CA TYR A 110 0.82 18.83 -2.19
C TYR A 110 1.00 19.86 -1.08
N ASN A 111 1.80 20.87 -1.35
CA ASN A 111 1.85 22.09 -0.56
C ASN A 111 0.43 22.64 -0.56
N PHE A 112 -0.37 22.31 0.45
CA PHE A 112 -1.72 22.85 0.67
C PHE A 112 -1.71 24.36 0.98
N ASN A 113 -0.64 25.08 0.60
CA ASN A 113 -0.48 26.54 0.71
C ASN A 113 0.33 27.16 -0.44
N VAL A 114 0.42 26.56 -1.62
CA VAL A 114 0.77 27.34 -2.82
C VAL A 114 -0.51 27.57 -3.61
N ARG A 115 -1.10 28.75 -3.41
CA ARG A 115 -1.99 29.33 -4.42
C ARG A 115 -1.21 29.37 -5.72
N VAL A 116 -1.52 28.47 -6.64
CA VAL A 116 -1.16 28.63 -8.06
C VAL A 116 -2.18 29.61 -8.65
N ASP A 117 -2.27 30.79 -8.05
CA ASP A 117 -2.91 31.92 -8.68
C ASP A 117 -1.79 32.67 -9.40
N ARG A 118 -1.90 32.71 -10.73
CA ARG A 118 -1.13 33.50 -11.70
C ARG A 118 0.09 32.80 -12.32
N PHE A 119 -0.20 31.92 -13.26
CA PHE A 119 0.42 32.09 -14.57
C PHE A 119 -0.57 32.85 -15.46
N ASN A 120 -0.46 34.17 -15.46
CA ASN A 120 -1.03 34.96 -16.55
C ASN A 120 0.05 35.04 -17.63
N VAL A 121 -0.28 34.49 -18.80
CA VAL A 121 0.36 34.80 -20.09
C VAL A 121 0.08 36.26 -20.43
#